data_AF-A0A4R3YK93-F1
#
_entry.id   AF-A0A4R3YK93-F1
#
_cell.length_a   1.000
_cell.length_b   1.000
_cell.length_c   1.000
_cell.angle_alpha   90.00
_cell.angle_beta   90.00
_cell.angle_gamma   90.00
#
_symmetry.space_group_name_H-M   'P 1'
#
loop_
_entity.id
_entity.type
_entity.pdbx_description
1 polymer ?
#
loop_
_entity_poly.entity_id
_entity_poly.type
_entity_poly.pdbx_seq_one_letter_code
_entity_poly.pdbx_strand_id
1 'polypeptide(L)'
;MRHGQTLFNVRRKIHGWCDAPLTEIGENQARIVGKYFIKNNIVFDHAYASTSERACDTLELATQGKIAYTRVKGLKERNFGKFEFENDEFTLVEIINHDFSSLDK
;
A
#
# COMPACT_ATOMS: atom_id res chain seq x y z
N MET A 1 2.46 -10.44 4.68
CA MET A 1 1.91 -9.63 5.80
C MET A 1 1.13 -8.46 5.22
N ARG A 2 -0.04 -8.10 5.76
CA ARG A 2 -0.79 -6.90 5.33
C ARG A 2 -0.17 -5.65 5.97
N HIS A 3 -0.17 -4.54 5.24
CA HIS A 3 0.29 -3.26 5.77
C HIS A 3 -0.54 -2.79 6.98
N GLY A 4 0.07 -1.95 7.83
CA GLY A 4 -0.63 -1.29 8.94
C GLY A 4 -1.65 -0.25 8.47
N GLN A 5 -2.35 0.39 9.42
CA GLN A 5 -3.28 1.48 9.12
C GLN A 5 -2.60 2.62 8.34
N THR A 6 -3.28 3.14 7.32
CA THR A 6 -2.87 4.32 6.53
C THR A 6 -3.80 5.51 6.76
N LEU A 7 -3.37 6.72 6.38
CA LEU A 7 -4.23 7.92 6.44
C LEU A 7 -5.55 7.75 5.69
N PHE A 8 -5.56 6.99 4.61
CA PHE A 8 -6.76 6.69 3.83
C PHE A 8 -7.72 5.73 4.53
N ASN A 9 -7.22 4.77 5.31
CA ASN A 9 -8.08 3.94 6.13
C ASN A 9 -8.82 4.77 7.18
N VAL A 10 -8.13 5.75 7.79
CA VAL A 10 -8.76 6.69 8.75
C VAL A 10 -9.86 7.52 8.07
N ARG A 11 -9.62 7.93 6.82
CA ARG A 11 -10.60 8.67 6.00
C ARG A 11 -11.67 7.78 5.36
N ARG A 12 -11.66 6.46 5.62
CA ARG A 12 -12.59 5.46 5.02
C ARG A 12 -12.61 5.50 3.49
N LYS A 13 -11.47 5.77 2.88
CA LYS A 13 -11.29 5.72 1.43
C LYS A 13 -10.58 4.41 1.05
N ILE A 14 -11.03 3.74 -0.02
CA ILE A 14 -10.31 2.58 -0.60
C ILE A 14 -9.53 3.04 -1.82
N HIS A 15 -8.27 2.61 -1.88
CA HIS A 15 -7.33 3.00 -2.91
C HIS A 15 -6.66 1.76 -3.48
N GLY A 16 -6.49 1.77 -4.80
CA GLY A 16 -5.62 0.80 -5.47
C GLY A 16 -4.16 1.22 -5.37
N TRP A 17 -3.68 1.88 -6.42
CA TRP A 17 -2.26 2.22 -6.59
C TRP A 17 -1.85 3.57 -6.02
N CYS A 18 -2.79 4.38 -5.54
CA CYS A 18 -2.46 5.60 -4.81
C CYS A 18 -1.83 5.25 -3.46
N ASP A 19 -0.69 5.86 -3.15
CA ASP A 19 0.05 5.58 -1.93
C ASP A 19 -0.28 6.63 -0.86
N ALA A 20 -1.04 6.21 0.17
CA ALA A 20 -1.07 6.93 1.44
C ALA A 20 -0.02 6.36 2.40
N PRO A 21 0.63 7.24 3.18
CA PRO A 21 1.55 6.81 4.22
C PRO A 21 0.82 6.07 5.34
N LEU A 22 1.60 5.28 6.09
CA LEU A 22 1.14 4.72 7.35
C LEU A 22 0.81 5.83 8.35
N THR A 23 -0.14 5.57 9.24
CA THR A 23 -0.31 6.39 10.45
C THR A 23 0.68 5.94 11.51
N GLU A 24 0.87 6.73 12.56
CA GLU A 24 1.64 6.31 13.73
C GLU A 24 1.11 4.97 14.32
N ILE A 25 -0.21 4.77 14.28
CA ILE A 25 -0.84 3.50 14.65
C ILE A 25 -0.38 2.37 13.71
N GLY A 26 -0.40 2.61 12.39
CA GLY A 26 0.06 1.65 11.39
C GLY A 26 1.54 1.27 11.54
N GLU A 27 2.40 2.24 11.82
CA GLU A 27 3.81 1.97 12.10
C GLU A 27 3.99 1.14 13.37
N ASN A 28 3.26 1.49 14.44
CA ASN A 28 3.32 0.74 15.69
C ASN A 28 2.83 -0.69 15.53
N GLN A 29 1.80 -0.93 14.71
CA GLN A 29 1.36 -2.27 14.33
C GLN A 29 2.50 -3.08 13.68
N ALA A 30 3.23 -2.48 12.73
CA ALA A 30 4.37 -3.14 12.09
C ALA A 30 5.49 -3.46 13.11
N ARG A 31 5.83 -2.51 13.99
CA ARG A 31 6.85 -2.70 15.04
C ARG A 31 6.47 -3.82 16.04
N ILE A 32 5.19 -3.93 16.41
CA ILE A 32 4.69 -4.99 17.28
C ILE A 32 4.94 -6.37 16.65
N VAL A 33 4.66 -6.50 15.36
CA VAL A 33 4.93 -7.74 14.64
C VAL A 33 6.43 -8.05 14.57
N GLY A 34 7.28 -7.04 14.39
CA GLY A 34 8.72 -7.25 14.47
C GLY A 34 9.19 -7.77 15.83
N LYS A 35 8.63 -7.25 16.93
CA LYS A 35 8.87 -7.80 18.28
C LYS A 35 8.39 -9.24 18.41
N TYR A 36 7.25 -9.57 17.79
CA TYR A 36 6.74 -10.94 17.75
C TYR A 36 7.69 -11.89 17.00
N PHE A 37 8.24 -11.49 15.85
CA PHE A 37 9.20 -12.31 15.11
C PHE A 37 10.43 -12.64 15.96
N ILE A 38 10.99 -11.64 16.64
CA ILE A 38 12.15 -11.84 17.54
C ILE A 38 11.80 -12.76 18.69
N LYS A 39 10.68 -12.51 19.38
CA LYS A 39 10.26 -13.30 20.55
C LYS A 39 10.09 -14.78 20.21
N ASN A 40 9.65 -15.09 18.99
CA ASN A 40 9.40 -16.46 18.54
C ASN A 40 10.55 -17.03 17.72
N ASN A 41 11.71 -16.37 17.66
CA ASN A 41 12.88 -16.78 16.89
C ASN A 41 12.55 -17.08 15.41
N ILE A 42 11.67 -16.26 14.81
CA ILE A 42 11.31 -16.37 13.39
C ILE A 42 12.41 -15.69 12.58
N VAL A 43 13.04 -16.46 11.70
CA VAL A 43 14.08 -16.01 10.78
C VAL A 43 13.56 -16.09 9.36
N PHE A 44 13.88 -15.08 8.55
CA PHE A 44 13.51 -15.03 7.14
C PHE A 44 14.78 -15.05 6.29
N ASP A 45 14.82 -15.94 5.30
CA ASP A 45 15.91 -15.97 4.32
C ASP A 45 15.71 -14.92 3.22
N HIS A 46 14.44 -14.63 2.89
CA HIS A 46 14.07 -13.72 1.82
C HIS A 46 12.85 -12.88 2.20
N ALA A 47 12.82 -11.65 1.68
CA ALA A 47 11.73 -10.70 1.91
C ALA A 47 11.32 -10.03 0.60
N TYR A 48 10.01 -9.83 0.45
CA TYR A 48 9.40 -9.21 -0.73
C TYR A 48 8.29 -8.27 -0.30
N ALA A 49 8.19 -7.13 -0.99
CA ALA A 49 7.10 -6.18 -0.84
C ALA A 49 6.57 -5.77 -2.21
N SER A 50 5.34 -5.25 -2.24
CA SER A 50 4.90 -4.51 -3.42
C SER A 50 5.73 -3.24 -3.60
N THR A 51 5.57 -2.55 -4.74
CA THR A 51 6.25 -1.26 -4.93
C THR A 51 5.55 -0.09 -4.21
N SER A 52 4.53 -0.35 -3.38
CA SER A 52 3.84 0.70 -2.62
C SER A 52 4.60 1.04 -1.35
N GLU A 53 4.75 2.33 -1.04
CA GLU A 53 5.54 2.79 0.12
C GLU A 53 5.02 2.19 1.44
N ARG A 54 3.70 2.25 1.70
CA ARG A 54 3.08 1.64 2.90
C ARG A 54 3.44 0.16 3.13
N ALA A 55 3.65 -0.60 2.05
CA ALA A 55 4.02 -2.01 2.14
C ALA A 55 5.52 -2.18 2.41
N CYS A 56 6.35 -1.33 1.80
CA CYS A 56 7.79 -1.26 2.08
C CYS A 56 8.04 -0.85 3.52
N ASP A 57 7.42 0.24 3.99
CA ASP A 57 7.57 0.75 5.36
C ASP A 57 7.14 -0.28 6.40
N THR A 58 6.03 -0.98 6.15
CA THR A 58 5.58 -2.07 7.03
C THR A 58 6.65 -3.16 7.13
N LEU A 59 7.23 -3.59 6.00
CA LEU A 59 8.25 -4.64 5.96
C LEU A 59 9.52 -4.17 6.69
N GLU A 60 9.99 -2.96 6.41
CA GLU A 60 11.17 -2.39 7.03
C GLU A 60 11.00 -2.28 8.55
N LEU A 61 9.85 -1.79 9.03
CA LEU A 61 9.54 -1.70 10.45
C LEU A 61 9.41 -3.09 11.11
N ALA A 62 8.75 -4.04 10.45
CA ALA A 62 8.57 -5.40 10.98
C ALA A 62 9.88 -6.19 11.01
N THR A 63 10.84 -5.84 10.16
CA THR A 63 12.15 -6.50 10.08
C THR A 63 13.27 -5.69 10.75
N GLN A 64 12.95 -4.53 11.31
CA GLN A 64 13.89 -3.56 11.87
C GLN A 64 14.99 -3.13 10.87
N GLY A 65 14.67 -3.16 9.57
CA GLY A 65 15.61 -2.87 8.49
C GLY A 65 16.77 -3.87 8.38
N LYS A 66 16.67 -5.04 9.01
CA LYS A 66 17.77 -6.03 9.07
C LYS A 66 17.83 -6.96 7.87
N ILE A 67 16.79 -6.98 7.04
CA ILE A 67 16.70 -7.85 5.87
C ILE A 67 16.62 -7.02 4.60
N ALA A 68 17.49 -7.33 3.65
CA ALA A 68 17.34 -6.83 2.29
C ALA A 68 16.09 -7.45 1.67
N TYR A 69 15.33 -6.67 0.90
CA TYR A 69 14.09 -7.13 0.29
C TYR A 69 13.99 -6.70 -1.16
N THR A 70 13.20 -7.45 -1.94
CA THR A 70 12.94 -7.14 -3.35
C THR A 70 11.55 -6.53 -3.50
N ARG A 71 11.45 -5.43 -4.24
CA ARG A 71 10.16 -4.84 -4.62
C ARG A 71 9.61 -5.51 -5.87
N VAL A 72 8.40 -6.04 -5.78
CA VAL A 72 7.76 -6.83 -6.85
C VAL A 72 6.48 -6.15 -7.32
N LYS A 73 6.44 -5.72 -8.59
CA LYS A 73 5.27 -5.05 -9.19
C LYS A 73 4.00 -5.92 -9.16
N GLY A 74 4.15 -7.24 -9.31
CA GLY A 74 3.04 -8.19 -9.26
C GLY A 74 2.35 -8.32 -7.90
N LEU A 75 2.91 -7.73 -6.83
CA LEU A 75 2.31 -7.74 -5.48
C LEU A 75 1.50 -6.47 -5.17
N LYS A 76 1.35 -5.55 -6.13
CA LYS A 76 0.55 -4.32 -5.91
C LYS A 76 -0.93 -4.68 -5.73
N GLU A 77 -1.61 -3.86 -4.92
CA GLU A 77 -3.05 -3.95 -4.70
C GLU A 77 -3.82 -3.81 -6.03
N ARG A 78 -5.08 -4.27 -6.05
CA ARG A 78 -5.97 -4.11 -7.20
C ARG A 78 -6.04 -2.65 -7.63
N ASN A 79 -5.83 -2.39 -8.92
CA ASN A 79 -6.02 -1.06 -9.49
C ASN A 79 -7.52 -0.82 -9.72
N PHE A 80 -8.09 0.19 -9.07
CA PHE A 80 -9.48 0.59 -9.24
C PHE A 80 -9.66 1.67 -10.32
N GLY A 81 -8.59 2.04 -11.03
CA GLY A 81 -8.63 3.05 -12.08
C GLY A 81 -9.00 4.41 -11.51
N LYS A 82 -9.93 5.10 -12.18
CA LYS A 82 -10.45 6.40 -11.76
C LYS A 82 -11.63 6.30 -10.79
N PHE A 83 -11.91 5.09 -10.29
CA PHE A 83 -12.92 4.90 -9.27
C PHE A 83 -12.25 4.96 -7.90
N GLU A 84 -12.78 5.81 -7.04
CA GLU A 84 -12.50 5.78 -5.60
C GLU A 84 -13.72 5.23 -4.88
N PHE A 85 -13.50 4.50 -3.79
CA PHE A 85 -14.59 4.09 -2.91
C PHE A 85 -14.54 4.91 -1.64
N GLU A 86 -15.64 5.63 -1.36
CA GLU A 86 -15.83 6.44 -0.16
C GLU A 86 -17.31 6.37 0.23
N ASN A 87 -17.62 6.39 1.53
CA ASN A 87 -19.01 6.34 2.04
C ASN A 87 -19.85 5.16 1.50
N ASP A 88 -19.25 3.98 1.36
CA ASP A 88 -19.88 2.77 0.83
C ASP A 88 -20.32 2.84 -0.65
N GLU A 89 -19.79 3.80 -1.41
CA GLU A 89 -20.09 3.98 -2.85
C GLU A 89 -18.81 4.11 -3.69
N PHE A 90 -18.81 3.54 -4.89
CA PHE A 90 -17.76 3.79 -5.90
C PHE A 90 -18.13 5.02 -6.72
N THR A 91 -17.27 6.04 -6.69
CA THR A 91 -17.46 7.26 -7.46
C THR A 91 -16.38 7.37 -8.52
N LEU A 92 -16.77 7.69 -9.76
CA LEU A 92 -15.84 8.04 -10.81
C LEU A 92 -15.29 9.45 -10.52
N VAL A 93 -14.00 9.52 -10.21
CA VAL A 93 -13.34 10.75 -9.75
C VAL A 93 -13.05 11.70 -10.92
N GLU A 94 -12.82 11.16 -12.12
CA GLU A 94 -12.49 11.98 -13.28
C GLU A 94 -12.88 11.29 -14.60
N ILE A 95 -13.57 12.02 -15.47
CA ILE A 95 -13.73 11.67 -16.89
C ILE A 95 -12.78 12.57 -17.67
N ILE A 96 -11.75 11.99 -18.30
CA ILE A 96 -11.02 12.71 -19.34
C ILE A 96 -11.71 12.39 -20.65
N ASN A 97 -12.53 13.31 -21.14
CA ASN A 97 -12.99 13.28 -22.51
C ASN A 97 -11.82 13.67 -23.39
N HIS A 98 -11.19 12.70 -24.04
CA HIS A 98 -10.24 13.00 -25.09
C HIS A 98 -11.02 13.41 -26.34
N ASP A 99 -10.93 14.70 -26.69
CA ASP A 99 -11.43 15.22 -27.95
C ASP A 99 -10.39 14.99 -29.04
N PHE A 100 -10.66 14.01 -29.90
CA PHE A 100 -9.82 13.67 -31.05
C PHE A 100 -10.28 14.35 -32.35
N SER A 101 -11.25 15.26 -32.30
CA SER A 101 -11.74 15.99 -33.49
C SER A 101 -10.65 16.78 -34.23
N SER A 102 -9.52 17.04 -33.55
CA SER A 102 -8.36 17.71 -34.10
C SER A 102 -7.38 16.79 -34.84
N LEU A 103 -7.54 15.47 -34.77
CA LEU A 103 -6.66 14.49 -35.44
C LEU A 103 -7.09 14.17 -36.88
N ASP A 104 -8.28 14.58 -37.29
CA ASP A 104 -8.82 14.36 -38.64
C ASP A 104 -8.46 15.50 -39.63
N LYS A 105 -7.31 16.17 -39.46
CA LYS A 105 -6.81 17.22 -40.36
C LYS A 105 -5.51 16.85 -41.07
#